data_AF-X1I3U9-F1
#
_entry.id   AF-X1I3U9-F1
#
_cell.length_a   1.000
_cell.length_b   1.000
_cell.length_c   1.000
_cell.angle_alpha   90.00
_cell.angle_beta   90.00
_cell.angle_gamma   90.00
#
_symmetry.space_group_name_H-M   'P 1'
#
loop_
_entity.id
_entity.type
_entity.pdbx_description
1 polymer ?
#
loop_
_entity_poly.entity_id
_entity_poly.type
_entity_poly.pdbx_seq_one_letter_code
_entity_poly.pdbx_strand_id
1 'polypeptide(L)'
;NDAMNVTFWNQIEPITASYRHTCGLLSNGTSMCWGHNIHGQIGDGTNGTDKLNPVFVNSTESFISITASNYHTCGLLSNGSAMCWGRNDLGQLGIGS
;
A
#
# COMPACT_ATOMS: atom_id res chain seq x y z
N ASN A 1 -13.31 -21.01 3.27
CA ASN A 1 -12.16 -21.36 4.14
C ASN A 1 -10.88 -21.16 3.36
N ASP A 2 -10.51 -19.91 3.11
CA ASP A 2 -9.21 -19.54 2.53
C ASP A 2 -8.64 -18.38 3.35
N ALA A 3 -8.19 -18.70 4.56
CA ALA A 3 -7.34 -17.78 5.31
C ALA A 3 -5.94 -17.88 4.68
N MET A 4 -5.58 -16.93 3.82
CA MET A 4 -4.18 -16.74 3.46
C MET A 4 -3.40 -16.40 4.73
N ASN A 5 -2.45 -17.26 5.10
CA ASN A 5 -1.57 -17.04 6.23
C ASN A 5 -0.69 -15.81 5.97
N VAL A 6 -1.10 -14.66 6.49
CA VAL A 6 -0.20 -13.52 6.66
C VAL A 6 0.62 -13.80 7.92
N THR A 7 1.87 -14.21 7.73
CA THR A 7 2.80 -14.54 8.83
C THR A 7 3.18 -13.25 9.56
N PHE A 8 2.45 -12.91 10.62
CA PHE A 8 2.81 -11.87 11.57
C PHE A 8 3.36 -12.50 12.84
N TRP A 9 4.64 -12.88 12.89
CA TRP A 9 5.21 -13.45 14.11
C TRP A 9 6.69 -13.10 14.38
N ASN A 10 7.15 -11.86 14.13
CA ASN A 10 8.21 -11.30 15.00
C ASN A 10 8.59 -9.81 14.90
N GLN A 11 7.96 -8.97 14.09
CA GLN A 11 8.08 -7.51 14.27
C GLN A 11 6.74 -6.87 13.93
N ILE A 12 6.07 -6.32 14.95
CA ILE A 12 4.88 -5.51 14.75
C ILE A 12 5.35 -4.13 14.30
N GLU A 13 5.60 -3.97 13.01
CA GLU A 13 5.54 -2.67 12.34
C GLU A 13 4.04 -2.31 12.18
N PRO A 14 3.63 -1.06 12.46
CA PRO A 14 2.22 -0.71 12.63
C PRO A 14 1.38 -1.07 11.40
N ILE A 15 0.33 -1.88 11.58
CA ILE A 15 -0.79 -1.95 10.64
C ILE A 15 -1.40 -0.56 10.62
N THR A 16 -1.02 0.26 9.65
CA THR A 16 -1.67 1.55 9.43
C THR A 16 -2.96 1.31 8.67
N ALA A 17 -4.00 0.94 9.41
CA ALA A 17 -5.37 1.02 8.94
C ALA A 17 -5.79 2.48 9.05
N SER A 18 -5.53 3.29 8.03
CA SER A 18 -6.25 4.54 7.89
C SER A 18 -7.68 4.21 7.46
N TYR A 19 -8.66 5.05 7.84
CA TYR A 19 -10.12 4.79 7.83
C TYR A 19 -10.78 4.23 6.54
N ARG A 20 -10.04 3.99 5.45
CA ARG A 20 -10.59 3.64 4.14
C ARG A 20 -9.88 2.48 3.42
N HIS A 21 -8.57 2.25 3.60
CA HIS A 21 -7.85 1.14 2.95
C HIS A 21 -6.74 0.59 3.83
N THR A 22 -6.33 -0.64 3.53
CA THR A 22 -5.33 -1.41 4.27
C THR A 22 -4.28 -1.91 3.30
N CYS A 23 -3.02 -1.95 3.74
CA CYS A 23 -1.92 -2.59 3.01
C CYS A 23 -1.16 -3.55 3.94
N GLY A 24 -0.67 -4.65 3.38
CA GLY A 24 0.19 -5.62 4.04
C GLY A 24 1.45 -5.87 3.22
N LEU A 25 2.57 -6.03 3.91
CA LEU A 25 3.87 -6.35 3.34
C LEU A 25 4.21 -7.82 3.60
N LEU A 26 4.50 -8.56 2.54
CA LEU A 26 4.96 -9.95 2.62
C LEU A 26 6.48 -9.99 2.86
N SER A 27 6.97 -11.10 3.41
CA SER A 27 8.39 -11.29 3.72
C SER A 27 9.31 -11.29 2.50
N ASN A 28 8.77 -11.51 1.30
CA ASN A 28 9.50 -11.41 0.03
C ASN A 28 9.55 -9.96 -0.51
N GLY A 29 9.01 -8.98 0.23
CA GLY A 29 8.95 -7.58 -0.15
C GLY A 29 7.80 -7.24 -1.10
N THR A 30 6.91 -8.17 -1.41
CA THR A 30 5.67 -7.88 -2.16
C THR A 30 4.66 -7.19 -1.24
N SER A 31 3.97 -6.16 -1.74
CA SER A 31 2.86 -5.52 -1.01
C SER A 31 1.52 -5.88 -1.63
N MET A 32 0.52 -6.07 -0.77
CA MET A 32 -0.89 -6.19 -1.17
C MET A 32 -1.73 -5.13 -0.45
N CYS A 33 -2.63 -4.47 -1.17
CA CYS A 33 -3.53 -3.48 -0.60
C CYS A 33 -5.00 -3.82 -0.95
N TRP A 34 -5.93 -3.42 -0.09
CA TRP A 34 -7.38 -3.56 -0.30
C TRP A 34 -8.16 -2.47 0.43
N GLY A 35 -9.44 -2.33 0.10
CA GLY A 35 -10.35 -1.31 0.59
C GLY A 35 -10.62 -0.23 -0.44
N HIS A 36 -10.83 0.99 0.05
CA HIS A 36 -11.21 2.16 -0.74
C HIS A 36 -10.14 2.54 -1.76
N ASN A 37 -10.55 2.86 -2.99
CA ASN A 37 -9.61 3.14 -4.09
C ASN A 37 -9.99 4.35 -4.96
N ILE A 38 -10.78 5.29 -4.45
CA ILE A 38 -11.23 6.44 -5.23
C ILE A 38 -10.07 7.25 -5.85
N HIS A 39 -8.93 7.35 -5.15
CA HIS A 39 -7.75 8.08 -5.63
C HIS A 39 -6.62 7.17 -6.12
N GLY A 40 -6.84 5.86 -6.25
CA GLY A 40 -5.78 4.93 -6.63
C GLY A 40 -4.84 4.54 -5.49
N GLN A 41 -5.22 4.77 -4.23
CA GLN A 41 -4.41 4.47 -3.03
C GLN A 41 -4.08 2.97 -2.83
N ILE A 42 -4.71 2.08 -3.60
CA ILE A 42 -4.38 0.65 -3.62
C ILE A 42 -3.09 0.39 -4.41
N GLY A 43 -2.81 1.18 -5.45
CA GLY A 43 -1.57 1.04 -6.21
C GLY A 43 -1.55 -0.13 -7.20
N ASP A 44 -2.69 -0.72 -7.54
CA ASP A 44 -2.82 -1.78 -8.57
C ASP A 44 -2.98 -1.21 -10.01
N GLY A 45 -2.78 0.10 -10.18
CA GLY A 45 -2.99 0.82 -11.44
C GLY A 45 -4.44 1.20 -11.72
N THR A 46 -5.38 0.88 -10.83
CA THR A 46 -6.79 1.28 -10.96
C THR A 46 -7.16 2.38 -9.97
N ASN A 47 -8.21 3.15 -10.28
CA ASN A 47 -8.82 4.13 -9.38
C ASN A 47 -10.36 4.11 -9.53
N GLY A 48 -11.09 4.79 -8.65
CA GLY A 48 -12.56 4.91 -8.71
C GLY A 48 -13.35 3.66 -8.27
N THR A 49 -12.69 2.50 -8.14
CA THR A 49 -13.34 1.24 -7.77
C THR A 49 -12.61 0.57 -6.61
N ASP A 50 -13.34 0.41 -5.50
CA ASP A 50 -12.85 -0.24 -4.29
C ASP A 50 -12.45 -1.71 -4.53
N LYS A 51 -11.48 -2.18 -3.74
CA LYS A 51 -10.94 -3.54 -3.81
C LYS A 51 -11.36 -4.29 -2.56
N LEU A 52 -12.34 -5.18 -2.69
CA LEU A 52 -12.85 -5.94 -1.55
C LEU A 52 -11.90 -7.06 -1.10
N ASN A 53 -10.94 -7.44 -1.96
CA ASN A 53 -9.94 -8.46 -1.69
C ASN A 53 -8.53 -7.87 -1.86
N PRO A 54 -7.51 -8.42 -1.16
CA PRO A 54 -6.11 -8.07 -1.36
C PRO A 54 -5.71 -8.16 -2.84
N VAL A 55 -5.17 -7.08 -3.38
CA VAL A 55 -4.57 -7.03 -4.72
C VAL A 55 -3.13 -6.56 -4.62
N PHE A 56 -2.29 -7.01 -5.55
CA PHE A 56 -0.88 -6.63 -5.58
C PHE A 56 -0.71 -5.15 -5.93
N VAL A 57 0.20 -4.49 -5.21
CA VAL A 57 0.70 -3.17 -5.59
C VAL A 57 1.62 -3.32 -6.80
N ASN A 58 1.44 -2.49 -7.81
CA ASN A 58 2.33 -2.43 -8.97
C ASN A 58 3.65 -1.78 -8.56
N SER A 59 4.68 -2.59 -8.40
CA SER A 59 6.06 -2.17 -8.19
C SER A 59 7.01 -3.13 -8.90
N THR A 60 8.08 -2.59 -9.47
CA THR A 60 9.19 -3.40 -10.03
C THR A 60 10.23 -3.74 -8.97
N GLU A 61 10.16 -3.09 -7.80
CA GLU A 61 11.10 -3.22 -6.68
C GLU A 61 10.37 -3.77 -5.45
N SER A 62 11.10 -4.50 -4.61
CA SER A 62 10.59 -4.99 -3.33
C SER A 62 10.46 -3.82 -2.33
N PHE A 63 9.41 -3.86 -1.52
CA PHE A 63 9.23 -2.93 -0.40
C PHE A 63 9.95 -3.46 0.84
N ILE A 64 10.55 -2.55 1.61
CA ILE A 64 11.08 -2.81 2.95
C ILE A 64 10.18 -2.26 4.05
N SER A 65 9.35 -1.26 3.74
CA SER A 65 8.27 -0.79 4.60
C SER A 65 7.15 -0.18 3.77
N ILE A 66 5.93 -0.18 4.30
CA ILE A 66 4.77 0.43 3.67
C ILE A 66 3.87 1.12 4.70
N THR A 67 3.33 2.27 4.34
CA THR A 67 2.44 3.07 5.17
C THR A 67 1.26 3.57 4.34
N ALA A 68 0.06 3.10 4.65
CA ALA A 68 -1.22 3.62 4.17
C ALA A 68 -1.72 4.78 5.04
N SER A 69 -2.05 5.91 4.41
CA SER A 69 -2.73 7.08 4.99
C SER A 69 -4.19 7.13 4.52
N ASN A 70 -4.93 8.21 4.75
CA ASN A 70 -6.37 8.26 4.43
C ASN A 70 -6.69 8.13 2.94
N TYR A 71 -5.81 8.64 2.08
CA TYR A 71 -6.04 8.73 0.64
C TYR A 71 -4.80 8.48 -0.22
N HIS A 72 -3.68 8.18 0.40
CA HIS A 72 -2.43 7.85 -0.29
C HIS A 72 -1.69 6.78 0.51
N THR A 73 -0.75 6.14 -0.15
CA THR A 73 0.12 5.12 0.43
C THR A 73 1.54 5.44 -0.02
N CYS A 74 2.50 5.25 0.89
CA CYS A 74 3.91 5.37 0.60
C CYS A 74 4.64 4.10 1.02
N GLY A 75 5.70 3.76 0.31
CA GLY A 75 6.57 2.65 0.67
C GLY A 75 8.04 2.99 0.38
N LEU A 76 8.92 2.43 1.21
CA LEU A 76 10.36 2.49 1.00
C LEU A 76 10.77 1.22 0.25
N LEU A 77 11.48 1.39 -0.87
CA LEU A 77 11.92 0.31 -1.74
C LEU A 77 13.30 -0.21 -1.31
N SER A 78 13.60 -1.46 -1.69
CA SER A 78 14.89 -2.11 -1.41
C SER A 78 16.09 -1.40 -2.00
N ASN A 79 15.89 -0.61 -3.07
CA ASN A 79 16.93 0.20 -3.69
C ASN A 79 17.15 1.56 -2.98
N GLY A 80 16.47 1.82 -1.86
CA GLY A 80 16.56 3.05 -1.07
C GLY A 80 15.69 4.20 -1.57
N SER A 81 14.99 4.05 -2.70
CA SER A 81 14.03 5.07 -3.16
C SER A 81 12.68 4.94 -2.46
N ALA A 82 11.93 6.03 -2.39
CA ALA A 82 10.56 6.05 -1.88
C ALA A 82 9.57 6.10 -3.04
N MET A 83 8.45 5.40 -2.90
CA MET A 83 7.34 5.44 -3.83
C MET A 83 6.07 5.80 -3.08
N CYS A 84 5.36 6.85 -3.53
CA CYS A 84 4.06 7.24 -3.00
C CYS A 84 3.02 7.22 -4.12
N TRP A 85 1.80 6.77 -3.82
CA TRP A 85 0.67 6.73 -4.75
C TRP A 85 -0.66 7.07 -4.06
N GLY A 86 -1.65 7.46 -4.85
CA GLY A 86 -2.96 7.88 -4.37
C GLY A 86 -3.24 9.37 -4.61
N ARG A 87 -3.94 10.01 -3.67
CA ARG A 87 -4.31 11.42 -3.73
C ARG A 87 -3.10 12.33 -3.69
N ASN A 88 -3.05 13.31 -4.59
CA ASN A 88 -1.95 14.28 -4.71
C ASN A 88 -2.36 15.76 -4.62
N ASP A 89 -3.63 16.08 -4.28
CA ASP A 89 -4.14 17.46 -4.31
C ASP A 89 -3.33 18.48 -3.47
N LEU A 90 -2.53 18.00 -2.50
CA LEU A 90 -1.67 18.83 -1.63
C LEU A 90 -0.18 18.46 -1.76
N GLY A 91 0.21 17.77 -2.84
CA GLY A 91 1.59 17.32 -3.05
C GLY A 91 2.01 16.15 -2.14
N GLN A 92 1.06 15.34 -1.66
CA GLN A 92 1.33 14.22 -0.75
C GLN A 92 2.30 13.19 -1.34
N LEU A 93 2.43 13.13 -2.67
CA LEU A 93 3.32 12.18 -3.35
C LEU A 93 4.75 12.70 -3.50
N GLY A 94 5.03 13.95 -3.13
CA GLY A 94 6.37 14.55 -3.22
C GLY A 94 6.85 14.89 -4.64
N ILE A 95 5.98 14.76 -5.65
CA ILE A 95 6.27 15.05 -7.07
C ILE A 95 5.66 16.37 -7.56
N GLY A 96 5.38 17.30 -6.65
CA GLY A 96 4.53 18.47 -6.91
C GLY A 96 3.05 18.13 -6.78
N SER A 97 2.17 19.12 -6.99
CA SER A 97 0.70 18.95 -7.02
C SER A 97 0.19 18.69 -8.42
#